data_AF-A0A1J4S715-F1
#
_entry.id   AF-A0A1J4S715-F1
#
_cell.length_a   1.000
_cell.length_b   1.000
_cell.length_c   1.000
_cell.angle_alpha   90.00
_cell.angle_beta   90.00
_cell.angle_gamma   90.00
#
_symmetry.space_group_name_H-M   'P 1'
#
loop_
_entity.id
_entity.type
_entity.pdbx_description
1 polymer ?
#
loop_
_entity_poly.entity_id
_entity_poly.type
_entity_poly.pdbx_seq_one_letter_code
_entity_poly.pdbx_strand_id
1 'polypeptide(L)'
;MLQEKEQLQEKMNDLDARINDWLELSEKTFNFACYARYWFAKGDNKTKTQLLFKLGSNLLIKDGVLTLDERKEYIRIKEGKEKIQQYIEKFEPGFNLADIAQSKYADAIRPIWLGD
;
A
#
# COMPACT_ATOMS: atom_id res chain seq x y z
N MET A 1 13.93 -5.15 43.41
CA MET A 1 14.54 -6.41 42.96
C MET A 1 13.53 -7.38 42.34
N LEU A 2 12.67 -8.08 43.10
CA LEU A 2 11.73 -9.07 42.50
C LEU A 2 10.54 -8.42 41.77
N GLN A 3 9.89 -7.42 42.38
CA GLN A 3 8.77 -6.68 41.77
C GLN A 3 9.17 -5.93 40.49
N GLU A 4 10.35 -5.33 40.45
CA GLU A 4 10.85 -4.64 39.24
C GLU A 4 11.08 -5.62 38.09
N LYS A 5 11.55 -6.84 38.40
CA LYS A 5 11.70 -7.91 37.41
C LYS A 5 10.34 -8.37 36.87
N GLU A 6 9.35 -8.52 37.75
CA GLU A 6 7.98 -8.90 37.36
C GLU A 6 7.32 -7.83 36.48
N GLN A 7 7.45 -6.54 36.83
CA GLN A 7 6.94 -5.43 36.03
C GLN A 7 7.61 -5.31 34.65
N LEU A 8 8.92 -5.60 34.58
CA LEU A 8 9.63 -5.63 33.29
C LEU A 8 9.19 -6.81 32.43
N GLN A 9 8.95 -7.97 33.04
CA GLN A 9 8.43 -9.15 32.34
C GLN A 9 7.03 -8.90 31.77
N GLU A 10 6.14 -8.27 32.54
CA GLU A 10 4.79 -7.91 32.10
C GLU A 10 4.83 -6.94 30.92
N LYS A 11 5.68 -5.90 30.99
CA LYS A 11 5.89 -4.97 29.87
C LYS A 11 6.43 -5.65 28.62
N MET A 12 7.33 -6.64 28.76
CA MET A 12 7.82 -7.41 27.62
C MET A 12 6.69 -8.22 26.97
N ASN A 13 5.87 -8.89 27.77
CA ASN A 13 4.73 -9.65 27.27
C ASN A 13 3.71 -8.74 26.55
N ASP A 14 3.44 -7.55 27.08
CA ASP A 14 2.57 -6.55 26.45
C ASP A 14 3.13 -6.05 25.11
N LEU A 15 4.45 -5.84 25.05
CA LEU A 15 5.12 -5.45 23.81
C LEU A 15 5.04 -6.56 22.76
N ASP A 16 5.28 -7.81 23.16
CA ASP A 16 5.18 -8.97 22.27
C ASP A 16 3.76 -9.15 21.73
N ALA A 17 2.74 -8.99 22.58
CA ALA A 17 1.34 -9.02 22.16
C ALA A 17 1.04 -7.93 21.12
N ARG A 18 1.48 -6.69 21.39
CA ARG A 18 1.27 -5.57 20.46
C ARG A 18 1.98 -5.74 19.13
N ILE A 19 3.17 -6.33 19.12
CA ILE A 19 3.90 -6.63 17.88
C ILE A 19 3.12 -7.62 17.03
N ASN A 20 2.59 -8.68 17.65
CA ASN A 20 1.76 -9.66 16.95
C ASN A 20 0.47 -9.04 16.41
N ASP A 21 -0.19 -8.19 17.18
CA ASP A 21 -1.39 -7.47 16.74
C ASP A 21 -1.10 -6.55 15.55
N TRP A 22 0.03 -5.84 15.58
CA TRP A 22 0.44 -4.96 14.48
C TRP A 22 0.81 -5.74 13.22
N LEU A 23 1.47 -6.89 13.38
CA LEU A 23 1.79 -7.77 12.26
C LEU A 23 0.50 -8.27 11.61
N GLU A 24 -0.43 -8.80 12.41
CA GLU A 24 -1.69 -9.34 11.92
C GLU A 24 -2.55 -8.24 11.25
N LEU A 25 -2.64 -7.06 11.86
CA LEU A 25 -3.34 -5.91 11.28
C LEU A 25 -2.73 -5.50 9.94
N SER A 26 -1.40 -5.45 9.87
CA SER A 26 -0.68 -5.10 8.64
C SER A 26 -0.95 -6.12 7.55
N GLU A 27 -0.79 -7.41 7.82
CA GLU A 27 -1.07 -8.48 6.86
C GLU A 27 -2.50 -8.45 6.36
N LYS A 28 -3.49 -8.31 7.25
CA LYS A 28 -4.91 -8.19 6.88
C LYS A 28 -5.16 -6.98 5.99
N THR A 29 -4.55 -5.84 6.31
CA THR A 29 -4.72 -4.60 5.56
C THR A 29 -4.06 -4.67 4.18
N PHE A 30 -2.86 -5.23 4.08
CA PHE A 30 -2.19 -5.46 2.79
C PHE A 30 -2.97 -6.44 1.91
N ASN A 31 -3.40 -7.56 2.48
CA ASN A 31 -4.24 -8.52 1.76
C ASN A 31 -5.52 -7.87 1.24
N PHE A 32 -6.16 -7.03 2.06
CA PHE A 32 -7.32 -6.26 1.62
C PHE A 32 -6.95 -5.30 0.48
N ALA A 33 -5.91 -4.47 0.63
CA ALA A 33 -5.52 -3.49 -0.38
C ALA A 33 -5.16 -4.15 -1.74
N CYS A 34 -4.46 -5.28 -1.72
CA CYS A 34 -4.05 -6.00 -2.92
C CYS A 34 -5.21 -6.74 -3.60
N TYR A 35 -6.08 -7.40 -2.82
CA TYR A 35 -7.04 -8.36 -3.37
C TYR A 35 -8.50 -7.90 -3.32
N ALA A 36 -8.83 -6.78 -2.65
CA ALA A 36 -10.20 -6.29 -2.55
C ALA A 36 -10.86 -6.11 -3.92
N ARG A 37 -10.15 -5.51 -4.89
CA ARG A 37 -10.68 -5.33 -6.26
C ARG A 37 -11.00 -6.66 -6.94
N TYR A 38 -10.10 -7.63 -6.80
CA TYR A 38 -10.27 -8.96 -7.39
C TYR A 38 -11.50 -9.68 -6.82
N TRP A 39 -11.60 -9.72 -5.49
CA TRP A 39 -12.71 -10.38 -4.80
C TRP A 39 -14.03 -9.63 -4.94
N PHE A 40 -14.01 -8.31 -5.12
CA PHE A 40 -15.22 -7.56 -5.42
C PHE A 40 -15.78 -7.91 -6.81
N ALA A 41 -14.90 -8.14 -7.79
CA ALA A 41 -15.32 -8.54 -9.13
C ALA A 41 -15.80 -10.00 -9.20
N LYS A 42 -15.05 -10.93 -8.59
CA LYS A 42 -15.26 -12.38 -8.75
C LYS A 42 -15.95 -13.09 -7.57
N GLY A 43 -16.01 -12.46 -6.40
CA GLY A 43 -16.58 -13.06 -5.19
C GLY A 43 -18.11 -13.12 -5.21
N ASP A 44 -18.65 -13.84 -4.23
CA ASP A 44 -20.09 -13.92 -3.98
C ASP A 44 -20.62 -12.64 -3.31
N ASN A 45 -21.96 -12.47 -3.29
CA ASN A 45 -22.59 -11.27 -2.73
C ASN A 45 -22.20 -11.03 -1.26
N LYS A 46 -21.96 -12.11 -0.49
CA LYS A 46 -21.51 -12.01 0.90
C LYS A 46 -20.10 -11.43 0.99
N THR A 47 -19.16 -11.91 0.19
CA THR A 47 -17.79 -11.37 0.13
C THR A 47 -17.78 -9.92 -0.31
N LYS A 48 -18.59 -9.54 -1.31
CA LYS A 48 -18.71 -8.15 -1.76
C LYS A 48 -19.21 -7.24 -0.64
N THR A 49 -20.23 -7.68 0.09
CA THR A 49 -20.79 -6.93 1.23
C THR A 49 -19.76 -6.76 2.35
N GLN A 50 -19.00 -7.82 2.66
CA GLN A 50 -17.93 -7.76 3.67
C GLN A 50 -16.79 -6.82 3.26
N LEU A 51 -16.41 -6.81 1.98
CA LEU A 51 -15.39 -5.89 1.46
C LEU A 51 -15.83 -4.43 1.60
N LEU A 52 -17.09 -4.13 1.26
CA LEU A 52 -17.66 -2.80 1.40
C LEU A 52 -17.71 -2.37 2.87
N PHE A 53 -18.12 -3.26 3.77
CA PHE A 53 -18.12 -2.98 5.20
C PHE A 53 -16.71 -2.70 5.73
N LYS A 54 -15.71 -3.47 5.29
CA LYS A 54 -14.30 -3.27 5.66
C LYS A 54 -13.68 -2.00 5.10
N LEU A 55 -14.16 -1.50 3.95
CA LEU A 55 -13.69 -0.25 3.36
C LEU A 55 -13.97 0.96 4.27
N GLY A 56 -14.92 0.84 5.20
CA GLY A 56 -15.05 1.74 6.35
C GLY A 56 -15.15 3.21 5.93
N SER A 57 -16.23 3.56 5.24
CA SER A 57 -16.50 4.94 4.83
C SER A 57 -17.98 5.10 4.48
N ASN A 58 -18.44 6.36 4.46
CA ASN A 58 -19.79 6.80 4.15
C ASN A 58 -20.28 6.28 2.78
N LEU A 59 -20.66 5.02 2.75
CA LEU A 59 -21.27 4.38 1.59
C LEU A 59 -22.71 4.87 1.49
N LEU A 60 -22.95 5.70 0.48
CA LEU A 60 -24.28 6.20 0.18
C LEU A 60 -24.88 5.34 -0.93
N ILE A 61 -26.06 4.79 -0.68
CA ILE A 61 -26.86 4.12 -1.70
C ILE A 61 -27.91 5.14 -2.17
N LYS A 62 -27.78 5.57 -3.42
CA LYS A 62 -28.76 6.45 -4.05
C LYS A 62 -29.15 5.87 -5.40
N ASP A 63 -30.45 5.65 -5.61
CA ASP A 63 -31.01 5.13 -6.86
C ASP A 63 -30.39 3.79 -7.32
N GLY A 64 -30.02 2.93 -6.37
CA GLY A 64 -29.35 1.65 -6.65
C GLY A 64 -27.86 1.78 -7.01
N VAL A 65 -27.31 2.99 -6.98
CA VAL A 65 -25.88 3.25 -7.17
C VAL A 65 -25.22 3.39 -5.81
N LEU A 66 -24.16 2.61 -5.59
CA LEU A 66 -23.32 2.71 -4.42
C LEU A 66 -22.22 3.74 -4.67
N THR A 67 -22.22 4.80 -3.88
CA THR A 67 -21.23 5.89 -3.96
C THR A 67 -20.41 5.97 -2.69
N LEU A 68 -19.12 6.27 -2.85
CA LEU A 68 -18.21 6.55 -1.75
C LEU A 68 -18.14 8.07 -1.58
N ASP A 69 -18.43 8.58 -0.39
CA ASP A 69 -18.11 9.97 -0.06
C ASP A 69 -16.59 10.06 0.20
N GLU A 70 -15.85 10.47 -0.82
CA GLU A 70 -14.39 10.55 -0.79
C GLU A 70 -13.94 11.67 0.17
N ARG A 71 -13.19 11.30 1.21
CA ARG A 71 -12.59 12.32 2.08
C ARG A 71 -11.57 13.16 1.29
N LYS A 72 -11.49 14.45 1.61
CA LYS A 72 -10.64 15.44 0.92
C LYS A 72 -9.17 15.01 0.83
N GLU A 73 -8.70 14.28 1.83
CA GLU A 73 -7.33 13.76 1.90
C GLU A 73 -7.07 12.73 0.78
N TYR A 74 -8.03 11.86 0.50
CA TYR A 74 -7.90 10.84 -0.56
C TYR A 74 -7.88 11.47 -1.95
N ILE A 75 -8.70 12.50 -2.17
CA ILE A 75 -8.72 13.27 -3.41
C ILE A 75 -7.35 13.90 -3.65
N ARG A 76 -6.76 14.55 -2.63
CA ARG A 76 -5.45 15.20 -2.76
C ARG A 76 -4.32 14.20 -3.06
N ILE A 77 -4.37 13.01 -2.46
CA ILE A 77 -3.41 11.94 -2.77
C ILE A 77 -3.56 11.47 -4.21
N LYS A 78 -4.80 11.30 -4.69
CA LYS A 78 -5.09 10.90 -6.08
C LYS A 78 -4.55 11.93 -7.08
N GLU A 79 -4.84 13.20 -6.88
CA GLU A 79 -4.32 14.30 -7.72
C GLU A 79 -2.80 14.36 -7.70
N GLY A 80 -2.18 14.17 -6.53
CA GLY A 80 -0.73 14.10 -6.39
C GLY A 80 -0.13 12.94 -7.17
N LYS A 81 -0.74 11.75 -7.08
CA LYS A 81 -0.33 10.57 -7.84
C LYS A 81 -0.40 10.80 -9.35
N GLU A 82 -1.47 11.38 -9.85
CA GLU A 82 -1.63 11.67 -11.29
C GLU A 82 -0.56 12.63 -11.80
N LYS A 83 -0.24 13.68 -11.04
CA LYS A 83 0.85 14.61 -11.36
C LYS A 83 2.21 13.91 -11.37
N ILE A 84 2.51 13.13 -10.35
CA ILE A 84 3.77 12.39 -10.24
C ILE A 84 3.89 11.38 -11.38
N GLN A 85 2.82 10.67 -11.72
CA GLN A 85 2.82 9.69 -12.81
C GLN A 85 3.18 10.33 -14.16
N GLN A 86 2.65 11.53 -14.45
CA GLN A 86 3.03 12.29 -15.66
C GLN A 86 4.51 12.66 -15.69
N TYR A 87 5.11 12.98 -14.53
CA TYR A 87 6.55 13.22 -14.45
C TYR A 87 7.35 11.92 -14.59
N ILE A 88 6.93 10.84 -13.94
CA ILE A 88 7.56 9.52 -14.07
C ILE A 88 7.57 9.09 -15.54
N GLU A 89 6.44 9.15 -16.25
CA GLU A 89 6.39 8.78 -17.68
C GLU A 89 7.30 9.66 -18.57
N LYS A 90 7.57 10.90 -18.13
CA LYS A 90 8.48 11.82 -18.83
C LYS A 90 9.95 11.57 -18.50
N PHE A 91 10.26 11.07 -17.30
CA PHE A 91 11.63 10.91 -16.78
C PHE A 91 12.12 9.47 -16.79
N GLU A 92 11.22 8.49 -16.80
CA GLU A 92 11.57 7.10 -17.00
C GLU A 92 12.00 6.93 -18.46
N PRO A 93 13.17 6.31 -18.70
CA PRO A 93 13.54 5.97 -20.05
C PRO A 93 12.47 5.04 -20.65
N GLY A 94 12.10 5.25 -21.92
CA GLY A 94 11.16 4.40 -22.65
C GLY A 94 11.65 2.97 -22.93
N PHE A 95 12.72 2.56 -22.26
CA PHE A 95 13.33 1.24 -22.32
C PHE A 95 13.57 0.74 -20.89
N ASN A 96 13.52 -0.58 -20.70
CA ASN A 96 13.91 -1.16 -19.44
C ASN A 96 15.43 -1.09 -19.28
N LEU A 97 15.94 -0.57 -18.17
CA LEU A 97 17.39 -0.56 -17.88
C LEU A 97 17.99 -1.98 -17.90
N ALA A 98 17.19 -3.01 -17.59
CA ALA A 98 17.59 -4.40 -17.70
C ALA A 98 17.84 -4.84 -19.15
N ASP A 99 17.16 -4.23 -20.13
CA ASP A 99 17.32 -4.52 -21.56
C ASP A 99 18.59 -3.86 -22.13
N ILE A 100 19.00 -2.70 -21.59
CA ILE A 100 20.21 -1.99 -22.04
C ILE A 100 21.50 -2.67 -21.57
N ALA A 101 21.47 -3.33 -20.41
CA ALA A 101 22.61 -4.08 -19.89
C ALA A 101 23.09 -5.18 -20.85
N GLN A 102 22.24 -5.57 -21.81
CA GLN A 102 22.56 -6.53 -22.88
C GLN A 102 22.94 -5.84 -24.21
N SER A 103 22.82 -4.52 -24.31
CA SER A 103 23.13 -3.75 -25.52
C SER A 103 24.56 -3.18 -25.49
N LYS A 104 25.15 -3.00 -26.67
CA LYS A 104 26.50 -2.42 -26.89
C LYS A 104 26.65 -0.96 -26.40
N TYR A 105 25.59 -0.34 -25.91
CA TYR A 105 25.58 1.05 -25.43
C TYR A 105 25.71 1.18 -23.91
N ALA A 106 25.86 0.07 -23.18
CA ALA A 106 26.05 0.07 -21.72
C ALA A 106 27.25 0.93 -21.26
N ASP A 107 28.28 1.07 -22.08
CA ASP A 107 29.46 1.89 -21.77
C ASP A 107 29.18 3.40 -21.81
N ALA A 108 28.18 3.86 -22.56
CA ALA A 108 27.80 5.27 -22.64
C ALA A 108 26.94 5.74 -21.44
N ILE A 109 26.41 4.80 -20.64
CA ILE A 109 25.52 5.06 -19.51
C ILE A 109 26.27 4.94 -18.18
N ARG A 110 27.61 4.81 -18.19
CA ARG A 110 28.40 4.91 -16.96
C ARG A 110 28.20 6.33 -16.39
N PRO A 111 27.60 6.48 -15.21
CA PRO A 111 27.41 7.79 -14.62
C PRO A 111 28.79 8.38 -14.31
N ILE A 112 29.09 9.57 -14.85
CA ILE A 112 30.26 10.43 -14.51
C ILE A 112 30.11 10.97 -13.06
N TRP A 113 29.80 10.08 -12.12
CA TRP A 113 29.57 10.40 -10.70
C TRP A 113 30.55 9.70 -9.76
N LEU A 114 31.38 8.79 -10.29
CA LEU A 114 32.61 8.40 -9.63
C LEU A 114 33.68 9.40 -10.08
N GLY A 115 33.74 10.53 -9.38
CA GLY A 115 34.85 11.46 -9.53
C GLY A 115 36.18 10.75 -9.31
N ASP A 116 37.18 11.13 -10.10
CA ASP A 116 38.57 10.69 -9.95
C ASP A 116 39.15 11.06 -8.57
#